data_AF-A0A078GGK4-F1
#
_entry.id   AF-A0A078GGK4-F1
#
_cell.length_a   1.000
_cell.length_b   1.000
_cell.length_c   1.000
_cell.angle_alpha   90.00
_cell.angle_beta   90.00
_cell.angle_gamma   90.00
#
_symmetry.space_group_name_H-M   'P 1'
#
loop_
_entity.id
_entity.type
_entity.pdbx_description
1 polymer ?
#
loop_
_entity_poly.entity_id
_entity_poly.type
_entity_poly.pdbx_seq_one_letter_code
_entity_poly.pdbx_strand_id
1 'polypeptide(L)'
;MMASMEIYQRIVRETKRRRKGRREWKIEIPNDVMEEIVKRLPVRSIMRFQAVSKHWESMIKTRDFGARHMAHQRSKDPKLMFVGYSFYNICFDQMDLETTSLEESLCFDIEEINGPIEISECCDGLVCFYCLTQAVRVINTATETALDHHHILSNQRPPCANGSLYWLTGDEQGYPSTQTKLIVFDIHTEMFQVTSTPPFITPDASSDKIGLCNLDGRLCISELKGDCEQEFWWRVEECDKWEPIFSVDLISTSSWFGGITSQPLTPLAISKDNNKVVLSLTHQENLVDFDLDPDSTVYHLYYSGSYGLAVPYFPSLSLSFSSF
;
A
#
# COMPACT_ATOMS: atom_id res chain seq x y z
N MET A 1 -2.40 -33.30 69.97
CA MET A 1 -3.15 -32.36 69.11
C MET A 1 -2.64 -30.91 69.20
N MET A 2 -2.26 -30.38 70.37
CA MET A 2 -1.84 -28.97 70.51
C MET A 2 -0.50 -28.59 69.84
N ALA A 3 0.51 -29.47 69.84
CA ALA A 3 1.82 -29.18 69.24
C ALA A 3 1.79 -28.97 67.70
N SER A 4 0.82 -29.55 67.00
CA SER A 4 0.65 -29.39 65.55
C SER A 4 0.08 -28.01 65.18
N MET A 5 -0.79 -27.47 66.04
CA MET A 5 -1.44 -26.17 65.84
C MET A 5 -0.45 -25.00 65.97
N GLU A 6 0.52 -25.12 66.88
CA GLU A 6 1.56 -24.10 67.09
C GLU A 6 2.55 -24.02 65.92
N ILE A 7 2.93 -25.17 65.34
CA ILE A 7 3.80 -25.24 64.16
C ILE A 7 3.09 -24.61 62.95
N TYR A 8 1.80 -24.92 62.75
CA TYR A 8 1.00 -24.31 61.69
C TYR A 8 0.91 -22.78 61.82
N GLN A 9 0.61 -22.28 63.02
CA GLN A 9 0.57 -20.83 63.25
C GLN A 9 1.93 -20.16 63.05
N ARG A 10 3.03 -20.84 63.38
CA ARG A 10 4.40 -20.33 63.18
C ARG A 10 4.72 -20.22 61.69
N ILE A 11 4.40 -21.25 60.90
CA ILE A 11 4.57 -21.26 59.43
C ILE A 11 3.74 -20.15 58.78
N VAL A 12 2.50 -19.92 59.22
CA VAL A 12 1.64 -18.83 58.71
C VAL A 12 2.20 -17.45 59.05
N ARG A 13 2.78 -17.27 60.25
CA ARG A 13 3.42 -16.01 60.66
C ARG A 13 4.73 -15.77 59.89
N GLU A 14 5.51 -16.82 59.64
CA GLU A 14 6.74 -16.80 58.84
C GLU A 14 6.45 -16.43 57.37
N THR A 15 5.39 -17.01 56.77
CA THR A 15 4.95 -16.70 55.40
C THR A 15 4.37 -15.29 55.27
N LYS A 16 3.62 -14.81 56.28
CA LYS A 16 3.18 -13.40 56.34
C LYS A 16 4.36 -12.44 56.50
N ARG A 17 5.39 -12.77 57.29
CA ARG A 17 6.63 -11.96 57.41
C ARG A 17 7.45 -11.96 56.12
N ARG A 18 7.58 -13.10 55.43
CA ARG A 18 8.25 -13.19 54.12
C ARG A 18 7.55 -12.36 53.04
N ARG A 19 6.21 -12.30 53.03
CA ARG A 19 5.44 -11.40 52.15
C ARG A 19 5.64 -9.92 52.48
N LYS A 20 5.81 -9.55 53.75
CA LYS A 20 5.96 -8.16 54.20
C LYS A 20 7.36 -7.57 53.95
N GLY A 21 8.35 -8.39 53.61
CA GLY A 21 9.76 -7.99 53.44
C GLY A 21 10.27 -7.88 52.00
N ARG A 22 9.48 -8.27 51.00
CA ARG A 22 9.84 -8.02 49.60
C ARG A 22 9.51 -6.55 49.31
N ARG A 23 10.51 -5.67 49.39
CA ARG A 23 10.42 -4.35 48.74
C ARG A 23 10.22 -4.63 47.25
N GLU A 24 8.98 -4.57 46.80
CA GLU A 24 8.66 -4.52 45.37
C GLU A 24 9.22 -3.21 44.87
N TRP A 25 10.33 -3.31 44.13
CA TRP A 25 10.80 -2.19 43.33
C TRP A 25 9.74 -1.96 42.26
N LYS A 26 8.86 -0.99 42.50
CA LYS A 26 7.97 -0.46 41.47
C LYS A 26 8.85 0.28 40.47
N ILE A 27 9.21 -0.40 39.39
CA ILE A 27 9.75 0.26 38.22
C ILE A 27 8.55 0.93 37.55
N GLU A 28 8.44 2.24 37.72
CA GLU A 28 7.46 3.05 36.99
C GLU A 28 8.11 3.49 35.68
N ILE A 29 7.64 2.92 34.58
CA ILE A 29 8.08 3.31 33.24
C ILE A 29 7.29 4.57 32.86
N PRO A 30 7.97 5.67 32.46
CA PRO A 30 7.30 6.86 31.95
C PRO A 30 6.38 6.57 30.75
N ASN A 31 5.26 7.29 30.66
CA ASN A 31 4.23 7.03 29.64
C ASN A 31 4.73 7.24 28.20
N ASP A 32 5.56 8.26 28.00
CA ASP A 32 6.23 8.54 26.73
C ASP A 32 7.11 7.37 26.28
N VAL A 33 7.87 6.77 27.20
CA VAL A 33 8.71 5.60 26.90
C VAL A 33 7.85 4.38 26.55
N MET A 34 6.75 4.16 27.27
CA MET A 34 5.81 3.08 26.93
C MET A 34 5.25 3.28 25.53
N GLU A 35 4.80 4.49 25.21
CA GLU A 35 4.23 4.81 23.92
C GLU A 35 5.22 4.61 22.77
N GLU A 36 6.47 5.02 22.96
CA GLU A 36 7.58 4.79 22.02
C GLU A 36 7.90 3.31 21.77
N ILE A 37 7.66 2.44 22.76
CA ILE A 37 7.78 0.99 22.61
C ILE A 37 6.58 0.47 21.84
N VAL A 38 5.36 0.82 22.26
CA VAL A 38 4.12 0.26 21.71
C VAL A 38 3.93 0.63 20.25
N LYS A 39 4.27 1.86 19.85
CA LYS A 39 4.14 2.31 18.45
C LYS A 39 5.03 1.52 17.46
N ARG A 40 6.04 0.81 17.96
CA ARG A 40 6.96 0.01 17.12
C ARG A 40 6.48 -1.42 16.89
N LEU A 41 5.45 -1.85 17.62
CA LEU A 41 4.94 -3.21 17.59
C LEU A 41 3.99 -3.45 16.40
N PRO A 42 3.83 -4.71 15.97
CA PRO A 42 2.82 -5.08 15.00
C PRO A 42 1.40 -4.73 15.46
N VAL A 43 0.54 -4.35 14.52
CA VAL A 43 -0.86 -3.95 14.77
C VAL A 43 -1.61 -4.96 15.64
N ARG A 44 -1.50 -6.26 15.34
CA ARG A 44 -2.19 -7.31 16.12
C ARG A 44 -1.75 -7.38 17.58
N SER A 45 -0.48 -7.13 17.87
CA SER A 45 0.04 -7.06 19.24
C SER A 45 -0.52 -5.85 19.97
N ILE A 46 -0.54 -4.69 19.31
CA ILE A 46 -1.13 -3.46 19.84
C ILE A 46 -2.61 -3.65 20.15
N MET A 47 -3.37 -4.29 19.25
CA MET A 47 -4.78 -4.58 19.45
C MET A 47 -5.04 -5.43 20.70
N ARG A 48 -4.18 -6.42 20.98
CA ARG A 48 -4.27 -7.24 22.21
C ARG A 48 -3.91 -6.43 23.47
N PHE A 49 -3.04 -5.44 23.36
CA PHE A 49 -2.61 -4.61 24.49
C PHE A 49 -3.67 -3.66 25.01
N GLN A 50 -4.74 -3.42 24.26
CA GLN A 50 -5.93 -2.72 24.76
C GLN A 50 -6.53 -3.40 26.01
N ALA A 51 -6.38 -4.73 26.14
CA ALA A 51 -6.89 -5.49 27.29
C ALA A 51 -6.00 -5.40 28.54
N VAL A 52 -4.80 -4.80 28.45
CA VAL A 52 -3.84 -4.76 29.57
C VAL A 52 -4.24 -3.73 30.63
N SER A 53 -4.71 -2.54 30.22
CA SER A 53 -5.23 -1.52 31.14
C SER A 53 -6.04 -0.45 30.41
N LYS A 54 -6.88 0.29 31.16
CA LYS A 54 -7.62 1.45 30.64
C LYS A 54 -6.72 2.55 30.07
N HIS A 55 -5.53 2.71 30.63
CA HIS A 55 -4.56 3.69 30.14
C HIS A 55 -4.07 3.32 28.74
N TRP A 56 -3.69 2.06 28.54
CA TRP A 56 -3.23 1.54 27.26
C TRP A 56 -4.33 1.58 26.21
N GLU A 57 -5.54 1.15 26.57
CA GLU A 57 -6.71 1.27 25.70
C GLU A 57 -6.94 2.71 25.25
N SER A 58 -6.95 3.66 26.20
CA SER A 58 -7.16 5.08 25.90
C SER A 58 -6.08 5.66 24.99
N MET A 59 -4.80 5.31 25.22
CA MET A 59 -3.65 5.77 24.42
C MET A 59 -3.73 5.26 22.99
N ILE A 60 -3.95 3.95 22.82
CA ILE A 60 -4.00 3.28 21.52
C ILE A 60 -5.16 3.81 20.66
N LYS A 61 -6.29 4.15 21.29
CA LYS A 61 -7.49 4.71 20.62
C LYS A 61 -7.32 6.14 20.11
N THR A 62 -6.23 6.84 20.44
CA THR A 62 -6.03 8.22 20.00
C THR A 62 -5.61 8.29 18.53
N ARG A 63 -6.10 9.30 17.81
CA ARG A 63 -5.67 9.60 16.43
C ARG A 63 -4.16 9.87 16.35
N ASP A 64 -3.61 10.57 17.34
CA ASP A 64 -2.19 10.90 17.40
C ASP A 64 -1.31 9.65 17.49
N PHE A 65 -1.68 8.68 18.35
CA PHE A 65 -0.98 7.40 18.42
C PHE A 65 -1.04 6.65 17.08
N GLY A 66 -2.23 6.58 16.46
CA GLY A 66 -2.41 5.97 15.14
C GLY A 66 -1.52 6.62 14.07
N ALA A 67 -1.47 7.95 14.03
CA ALA A 67 -0.63 8.69 13.07
C ALA A 67 0.87 8.44 13.29
N ARG A 68 1.34 8.44 14.55
CA ARG A 68 2.76 8.14 14.88
C ARG A 68 3.13 6.69 14.61
N HIS A 69 2.22 5.75 14.89
CA HIS A 69 2.40 4.35 14.53
C HIS A 69 2.51 4.18 13.01
N MET A 70 1.61 4.81 12.25
CA MET A 70 1.62 4.76 10.79
C MET A 70 2.89 5.39 10.19
N ALA A 71 3.33 6.53 10.71
CA ALA A 71 4.60 7.14 10.31
C ALA A 71 5.79 6.19 10.55
N HIS A 72 5.77 5.44 11.66
CA HIS A 72 6.77 4.40 11.94
C HIS A 72 6.66 3.17 11.03
N GLN A 73 5.46 2.79 10.59
CA GLN A 73 5.33 1.71 9.61
C GLN A 73 5.85 2.15 8.24
N ARG A 74 5.57 3.39 7.81
CA ARG A 74 6.03 3.97 6.54
C ARG A 74 7.54 4.24 6.49
N SER A 75 8.20 4.33 7.64
CA SER A 75 9.66 4.44 7.69
C SER A 75 10.37 3.11 7.42
N LYS A 76 9.63 2.00 7.32
CA LYS A 76 10.14 0.67 6.95
C LYS A 76 9.77 0.37 5.51
N ASP A 77 10.32 -0.72 4.99
CA ASP A 77 9.88 -1.26 3.71
C ASP A 77 8.40 -1.66 3.74
N PRO A 78 7.64 -1.37 2.66
CA PRO A 78 6.26 -1.82 2.55
C PRO A 78 6.22 -3.35 2.46
N LYS A 79 5.10 -3.94 2.86
CA LYS A 79 4.76 -5.31 2.47
C LYS A 79 4.06 -5.28 1.12
N LEU A 80 3.99 -6.41 0.44
CA LEU A 80 3.07 -6.58 -0.67
C LEU A 80 1.82 -7.32 -0.20
N MET A 81 0.66 -6.72 -0.46
CA MET A 81 -0.62 -7.37 -0.27
C MET A 81 -1.15 -7.84 -1.62
N PHE A 82 -1.31 -9.14 -1.75
CA PHE A 82 -2.01 -9.77 -2.86
C PHE A 82 -3.48 -9.89 -2.51
N VAL A 83 -4.32 -9.44 -3.42
CA VAL A 83 -5.76 -9.50 -3.29
C VAL A 83 -6.28 -10.43 -4.38
N GLY A 84 -6.79 -11.58 -3.96
CA GLY A 84 -7.49 -12.54 -4.81
C GLY A 84 -8.99 -12.48 -4.54
N TYR A 85 -9.80 -12.75 -5.56
CA TYR A 85 -11.24 -12.86 -5.38
C TYR A 85 -11.82 -13.97 -6.26
N SER A 86 -12.93 -14.54 -5.80
CA SER A 86 -13.80 -15.42 -6.56
C SER A 86 -15.26 -14.94 -6.42
N PHE A 87 -16.21 -15.72 -6.93
CA PHE A 87 -17.63 -15.38 -6.81
C PHE A 87 -18.15 -15.31 -5.36
N TYR A 88 -17.46 -15.96 -4.41
CA TYR A 88 -17.95 -16.13 -3.03
C TYR A 88 -16.93 -15.74 -1.96
N ASN A 89 -15.69 -15.43 -2.33
CA ASN A 89 -14.67 -15.08 -1.36
C ASN A 89 -13.70 -14.03 -1.88
N ILE A 90 -13.11 -13.31 -0.92
CA ILE A 90 -12.00 -12.40 -1.14
C ILE A 90 -10.89 -12.81 -0.18
N CYS A 91 -9.70 -13.05 -0.72
CA CYS A 91 -8.54 -13.42 0.06
C CYS A 91 -7.45 -12.35 -0.05
N PHE A 92 -6.73 -12.15 1.05
CA PHE A 92 -5.65 -11.20 1.23
C PHE A 92 -4.43 -11.95 1.74
N ASP A 93 -3.38 -11.98 0.93
CA ASP A 93 -2.11 -12.58 1.29
C ASP A 93 -1.06 -11.47 1.43
N GLN A 94 -0.40 -11.42 2.59
CA GLN A 94 0.63 -10.44 2.88
C GLN A 94 1.99 -11.11 2.79
N MET A 95 2.86 -10.56 1.95
CA MET A 95 4.23 -11.02 1.75
C MET A 95 5.19 -9.91 2.16
N ASP A 96 6.17 -10.27 2.97
CA ASP A 96 7.24 -9.36 3.33
C ASP A 96 8.17 -9.15 2.12
N LEU A 97 8.45 -7.87 1.82
CA LEU A 97 9.19 -7.47 0.63
C LEU A 97 10.67 -7.89 0.70
N GLU A 98 11.26 -7.87 1.89
CA GLU A 98 12.67 -8.19 2.09
C GLU A 98 12.91 -9.70 2.09
N THR A 99 12.15 -10.42 2.92
CA THR A 99 12.36 -11.85 3.16
C THR A 99 11.62 -12.73 2.17
N THR A 100 10.75 -12.17 1.32
CA THR A 100 9.85 -12.90 0.42
C THR A 100 8.98 -13.93 1.16
N SER A 101 8.73 -13.71 2.45
CA SER A 101 8.01 -14.65 3.30
C SER A 101 6.52 -14.29 3.37
N LEU A 102 5.65 -15.30 3.22
CA LEU A 102 4.21 -15.13 3.45
C LEU A 102 3.98 -15.01 4.96
N GLU A 103 3.51 -13.85 5.41
CA GLU A 103 3.33 -13.57 6.83
C GLU A 103 1.91 -13.84 7.31
N GLU A 104 0.92 -13.39 6.54
CA GLU A 104 -0.49 -13.48 6.91
C GLU A 104 -1.36 -13.74 5.70
N SER A 105 -2.35 -14.60 5.88
CA SER A 105 -3.43 -14.83 4.93
C SER A 105 -4.76 -14.61 5.65
N LEU A 106 -5.67 -13.89 5.01
CA LEU A 106 -7.01 -13.63 5.52
C LEU A 106 -8.00 -13.79 4.38
N CYS A 107 -9.03 -14.61 4.56
CA CYS A 107 -10.07 -14.77 3.56
C CYS A 107 -11.45 -14.57 4.17
N PHE A 108 -12.31 -13.87 3.45
CA PHE A 108 -13.68 -13.56 3.85
C PHE A 108 -14.65 -14.16 2.84
N ASP A 109 -15.71 -14.78 3.35
CA ASP A 109 -16.87 -15.10 2.53
C ASP A 109 -17.66 -13.82 2.26
N ILE A 110 -18.10 -13.66 1.02
CA ILE A 110 -18.90 -12.53 0.55
C ILE A 110 -20.21 -13.06 -0.04
N GLU A 111 -21.25 -12.23 0.02
CA GLU A 111 -22.44 -12.48 -0.80
C GLU A 111 -22.05 -12.44 -2.28
N GLU A 112 -22.74 -13.22 -3.11
CA GLU A 112 -22.43 -13.37 -4.54
C GLU A 112 -22.37 -12.00 -5.21
N ILE A 113 -21.18 -11.62 -5.68
CA ILE A 113 -20.97 -10.35 -6.37
C ILE A 113 -21.25 -10.55 -7.85
N ASN A 114 -22.28 -9.86 -8.35
CA ASN A 114 -22.63 -9.84 -9.77
C ASN A 114 -21.85 -8.73 -10.50
N GLY A 115 -21.00 -9.13 -11.44
CA GLY A 115 -20.27 -8.23 -12.35
C GLY A 115 -18.77 -8.16 -12.11
N PRO A 116 -18.03 -7.37 -12.90
CA PRO A 116 -16.60 -7.19 -12.73
C PRO A 116 -16.32 -6.45 -11.41
N ILE A 117 -15.52 -7.07 -10.55
CA ILE A 117 -15.03 -6.48 -9.30
C ILE A 117 -13.76 -5.69 -9.63
N GLU A 118 -13.74 -4.44 -9.18
CA GLU A 118 -12.55 -3.61 -9.14
C GLU A 118 -12.09 -3.42 -7.70
N ILE A 119 -10.79 -3.20 -7.56
CA ILE A 119 -10.11 -3.05 -6.28
C ILE A 119 -9.39 -1.70 -6.33
N SER A 120 -9.55 -0.88 -5.27
CA SER A 120 -8.82 0.38 -5.17
C SER A 120 -7.34 0.15 -4.86
N GLU A 121 -6.53 1.19 -5.03
CA GLU A 121 -5.24 1.23 -4.35
C GLU A 121 -5.40 1.16 -2.82
N CYS A 122 -4.32 0.79 -2.13
CA CYS A 122 -4.32 0.78 -0.67
C CYS A 122 -4.18 2.20 -0.12
N CYS A 123 -5.15 2.63 0.68
CA CYS A 123 -5.14 3.91 1.38
C CYS A 123 -5.00 3.65 2.89
N ASP A 124 -3.83 3.94 3.47
CA ASP A 124 -3.60 3.82 4.92
C ASP A 124 -3.98 2.44 5.51
N GLY A 125 -3.70 1.38 4.74
CA GLY A 125 -4.01 0.00 5.11
C GLY A 125 -5.45 -0.44 4.83
N LEU A 126 -6.25 0.41 4.16
CA LEU A 126 -7.59 0.10 3.70
C LEU A 126 -7.59 -0.15 2.19
N VAL A 127 -8.38 -1.13 1.75
CA VAL A 127 -8.59 -1.46 0.34
C VAL A 127 -10.10 -1.53 0.11
N CYS A 128 -10.59 -0.87 -0.95
CA CYS A 128 -12.00 -0.87 -1.31
C CYS A 128 -12.27 -1.84 -2.45
N PHE A 129 -13.41 -2.53 -2.37
CA PHE A 129 -13.95 -3.40 -3.41
C PHE A 129 -15.23 -2.79 -3.94
N TYR A 130 -15.36 -2.72 -5.26
CA TYR A 130 -16.53 -2.12 -5.90
C TYR A 130 -16.82 -2.77 -7.25
N CYS A 131 -18.08 -2.77 -7.66
CA CYS A 131 -18.46 -3.19 -9.01
C CYS A 131 -18.71 -1.97 -9.88
N LEU A 132 -18.00 -1.91 -11.01
CA LEU A 132 -18.34 -0.93 -12.04
C LEU A 132 -19.50 -1.48 -12.86
N THR A 133 -20.69 -0.93 -12.62
CA THR A 133 -21.87 -1.20 -13.46
C THR A 133 -21.94 -0.28 -14.67
N GLN A 134 -21.16 0.82 -14.68
CA GLN A 134 -21.04 1.81 -15.74
C GLN A 134 -19.63 2.44 -15.75
N ALA A 135 -19.28 3.16 -16.81
CA ALA A 135 -18.03 3.94 -16.89
C ALA A 135 -17.99 5.04 -15.82
N VAL A 136 -16.79 5.34 -15.29
CA VAL A 136 -16.57 6.44 -14.33
C VAL A 136 -16.88 7.77 -15.00
N ARG A 137 -17.79 8.54 -14.40
CA ARG A 137 -18.08 9.93 -14.82
C ARG A 137 -17.86 10.85 -13.63
N VAL A 138 -17.17 11.97 -13.87
CA VAL A 138 -17.07 13.05 -12.90
C VAL A 138 -18.13 14.09 -13.22
N ILE A 139 -19.00 14.38 -12.26
CA ILE A 139 -20.12 15.32 -12.41
C ILE A 139 -20.00 16.37 -11.32
N ASN A 140 -19.97 17.65 -11.71
CA ASN A 140 -20.20 18.74 -10.78
C ASN A 140 -21.71 18.95 -10.64
N THR A 141 -22.27 18.56 -9.50
CA THR A 141 -23.72 18.62 -9.24
C THR A 141 -24.24 20.03 -8.99
N ALA A 142 -23.36 20.99 -8.64
CA ALA A 142 -23.72 22.37 -8.39
C ALA A 142 -23.83 23.20 -9.68
N THR A 143 -23.11 22.80 -10.73
CA THR A 143 -23.12 23.48 -12.03
C THR A 143 -23.90 22.70 -13.11
N GLU A 144 -24.41 21.51 -12.79
CA GLU A 144 -25.08 20.58 -13.72
C GLU A 144 -24.23 20.23 -14.96
N THR A 145 -22.92 20.42 -14.88
CA THR A 145 -21.98 20.12 -15.96
C THR A 145 -21.18 18.87 -15.59
N ALA A 146 -21.22 17.85 -16.44
CA ALA A 146 -20.18 16.83 -16.44
C ALA A 146 -18.86 17.47 -16.85
N LEU A 147 -17.72 16.99 -16.33
CA LEU A 147 -16.44 17.35 -16.93
C LEU A 147 -16.42 16.83 -18.38
N ASP A 148 -16.65 17.73 -19.34
CA ASP A 148 -16.57 17.45 -20.78
C ASP A 148 -15.10 17.44 -21.28
N HIS A 149 -14.21 16.74 -20.58
CA HIS A 149 -12.74 16.90 -20.74
C HIS A 149 -12.13 15.71 -21.50
N HIS A 150 -12.96 15.13 -22.37
CA HIS A 150 -12.69 14.17 -23.43
C HIS A 150 -11.94 12.91 -22.99
N HIS A 151 -12.77 11.97 -22.52
CA HIS A 151 -12.56 10.52 -22.49
C HIS A 151 -11.32 10.06 -21.71
N ILE A 152 -11.52 9.72 -20.43
CA ILE A 152 -10.54 8.97 -19.65
C ILE A 152 -10.21 7.67 -20.40
N LEU A 153 -8.93 7.32 -20.49
CA LEU A 153 -8.48 6.07 -21.08
C LEU A 153 -9.18 4.90 -20.37
N SER A 154 -9.81 4.03 -21.16
CA SER A 154 -10.55 2.88 -20.65
C SER A 154 -9.64 1.91 -19.92
N ASN A 155 -10.19 1.19 -18.94
CA ASN A 155 -9.49 0.19 -18.12
C ASN A 155 -8.32 0.75 -17.30
N GLN A 156 -8.27 2.07 -17.06
CA GLN A 156 -7.28 2.68 -16.20
C GLN A 156 -7.76 2.74 -14.75
N ARG A 157 -6.94 2.26 -13.81
CA ARG A 157 -7.09 2.55 -12.38
C ARG A 157 -6.30 3.82 -12.06
N PRO A 158 -6.91 4.86 -11.48
CA PRO A 158 -6.17 6.07 -11.17
C PRO A 158 -5.25 5.86 -9.98
N PRO A 159 -3.94 6.12 -10.13
CA PRO A 159 -3.10 6.18 -8.95
C PRO A 159 -3.46 7.39 -8.09
N CYS A 160 -3.44 7.17 -6.79
CA CYS A 160 -3.60 8.21 -5.77
C CYS A 160 -2.22 8.53 -5.21
N ALA A 161 -1.71 9.73 -5.52
CA ALA A 161 -0.41 10.18 -5.03
C ALA A 161 -0.50 11.65 -4.60
N ASN A 162 0.09 11.98 -3.45
CA ASN A 162 0.09 13.32 -2.88
C ASN A 162 -1.30 13.99 -2.83
N GLY A 163 -2.31 13.23 -2.41
CA GLY A 163 -3.69 13.73 -2.27
C GLY A 163 -4.40 14.04 -3.60
N SER A 164 -3.86 13.56 -4.73
CA SER A 164 -4.47 13.72 -6.05
C SER A 164 -4.64 12.37 -6.75
N LEU A 165 -5.68 12.26 -7.57
CA LEU A 165 -5.90 11.16 -8.50
C LEU A 165 -5.47 11.55 -9.91
N TYR A 166 -4.93 10.58 -10.65
CA TYR A 166 -4.37 10.83 -11.98
C TYR A 166 -4.95 9.90 -13.04
N TRP A 167 -5.18 10.42 -14.24
CA TRP A 167 -5.58 9.63 -15.41
C TRP A 167 -4.88 10.13 -16.68
N LEU A 168 -4.86 9.29 -17.70
CA LEU A 168 -4.53 9.66 -19.07
C LEU A 168 -5.83 9.86 -19.87
N THR A 169 -5.81 10.79 -20.82
CA THR A 169 -6.89 10.91 -21.81
C THR A 169 -6.72 9.88 -22.93
N GLY A 170 -7.83 9.35 -23.43
CA GLY A 170 -7.94 8.57 -24.65
C GLY A 170 -8.58 9.37 -25.79
N ASP A 171 -8.99 8.68 -26.85
CA ASP A 171 -9.79 9.23 -27.97
C ASP A 171 -11.28 9.41 -27.59
N GLU A 172 -12.13 9.77 -28.55
CA GLU A 172 -13.58 9.97 -28.34
C GLU A 172 -14.34 8.74 -27.80
N GLN A 173 -13.73 7.56 -27.76
CA GLN A 173 -14.29 6.34 -27.22
C GLN A 173 -13.53 5.86 -25.97
N GLY A 174 -12.53 6.61 -25.50
CA GLY A 174 -11.64 6.23 -24.41
C GLY A 174 -10.64 5.14 -24.81
N TYR A 175 -10.37 4.96 -26.10
CA TYR A 175 -9.31 4.10 -26.59
C TYR A 175 -7.97 4.83 -26.62
N PRO A 176 -6.85 4.10 -26.77
CA PRO A 176 -5.53 4.72 -26.82
C PRO A 176 -5.41 5.76 -27.93
N SER A 177 -4.77 6.89 -27.60
CA SER A 177 -4.58 8.03 -28.50
C SER A 177 -3.17 8.60 -28.36
N THR A 178 -2.65 9.16 -29.46
CA THR A 178 -1.37 9.89 -29.49
C THR A 178 -1.50 11.34 -29.04
N GLN A 179 -2.72 11.83 -28.82
CA GLN A 179 -2.98 13.19 -28.29
C GLN A 179 -3.23 13.18 -26.78
N THR A 180 -2.58 12.27 -26.07
CA THR A 180 -2.81 12.03 -24.65
C THR A 180 -2.33 13.17 -23.76
N LYS A 181 -3.08 13.41 -22.68
CA LYS A 181 -2.84 14.41 -21.66
C LYS A 181 -2.98 13.79 -20.29
N LEU A 182 -2.42 14.46 -19.28
CA LEU A 182 -2.52 14.08 -17.88
C LEU A 182 -3.67 14.83 -17.22
N ILE A 183 -4.66 14.08 -16.73
CA ILE A 183 -5.73 14.58 -15.88
C ILE A 183 -5.27 14.46 -14.43
N VAL A 184 -5.44 15.54 -13.67
CA VAL A 184 -5.18 15.61 -12.23
C VAL A 184 -6.46 16.03 -11.53
N PHE A 185 -6.87 15.26 -10.51
CA PHE A 185 -7.92 15.64 -9.59
C PHE A 185 -7.36 15.78 -8.19
N ASP A 186 -7.32 17.01 -7.69
CA ASP A 186 -6.89 17.29 -6.33
C ASP A 186 -8.07 17.04 -5.38
N ILE A 187 -7.90 16.07 -4.46
CA ILE A 187 -8.96 15.61 -3.56
C ILE A 187 -9.27 16.67 -2.50
N HIS A 188 -8.30 17.50 -2.12
CA HIS A 188 -8.45 18.49 -1.05
C HIS A 188 -9.20 19.74 -1.49
N THR A 189 -8.94 20.18 -2.71
CA THR A 189 -9.56 21.36 -3.33
C THR A 189 -10.76 21.00 -4.20
N GLU A 190 -10.94 19.70 -4.48
CA GLU A 190 -11.96 19.16 -5.38
C GLU A 190 -11.86 19.76 -6.81
N MET A 191 -10.63 20.09 -7.23
CA MET A 191 -10.36 20.77 -8.50
C MET A 191 -9.74 19.81 -9.53
N PHE A 192 -10.21 19.93 -10.77
CA PHE A 192 -9.65 19.23 -11.92
C PHE A 192 -8.69 20.12 -12.70
N GLN A 193 -7.62 19.51 -13.19
CA GLN A 193 -6.68 20.12 -14.11
C GLN A 193 -6.34 19.12 -15.22
N VAL A 194 -6.28 19.61 -16.46
CA VAL A 194 -5.76 18.84 -17.59
C VAL A 194 -4.48 19.51 -18.04
N THR A 195 -3.39 18.75 -18.02
CA THR A 195 -2.04 19.23 -18.30
C THR A 195 -1.41 18.36 -19.38
N SER A 196 -0.42 18.91 -20.09
CA SER A 196 0.38 18.10 -21.00
C SER A 196 1.11 17.00 -20.24
N THR A 197 1.41 15.90 -20.92
CA THR A 197 2.37 14.92 -20.39
C THR A 197 3.73 15.58 -20.15
N PRO A 198 4.53 15.07 -19.20
CA PRO A 198 5.86 15.61 -18.92
C PRO A 198 6.77 15.59 -20.15
N PRO A 199 7.78 16.50 -20.22
CA PRO A 199 8.55 16.74 -21.44
C PRO A 199 9.45 15.57 -21.90
N PHE A 200 9.67 14.57 -21.04
CA PHE A 200 10.42 13.35 -21.38
C PHE A 200 9.55 12.26 -21.99
N ILE A 201 8.22 12.42 -21.98
CA ILE A 201 7.29 11.57 -22.72
C ILE A 201 7.26 12.06 -24.17
N THR A 202 7.37 11.14 -25.12
CA THR A 202 7.31 11.43 -26.55
C THR A 202 5.99 12.15 -26.87
N PRO A 203 6.00 13.29 -27.59
CA PRO A 203 4.80 14.09 -27.83
C PRO A 203 3.63 13.37 -28.51
N ASP A 204 3.91 12.33 -29.30
CA ASP A 204 2.95 11.47 -29.98
C ASP A 204 2.92 10.04 -29.42
N ALA A 205 3.43 9.83 -28.20
CA ALA A 205 3.29 8.56 -27.49
C ALA A 205 1.81 8.18 -27.36
N SER A 206 1.48 6.97 -27.79
CA SER A 206 0.14 6.41 -27.57
C SER A 206 -0.07 6.15 -26.08
N SER A 207 -1.24 6.51 -25.55
CA SER A 207 -1.51 6.44 -24.11
C SER A 207 -1.41 5.04 -23.50
N ASP A 208 -1.53 3.96 -24.29
CA ASP A 208 -1.30 2.57 -23.85
C ASP A 208 0.18 2.23 -23.62
N LYS A 209 1.10 3.08 -24.08
CA LYS A 209 2.54 2.98 -23.83
C LYS A 209 2.98 3.74 -22.61
N ILE A 210 2.09 4.53 -22.00
CA ILE A 210 2.41 5.35 -20.83
C ILE A 210 1.88 4.64 -19.58
N GLY A 211 2.79 4.30 -18.67
CA GLY A 211 2.46 3.76 -17.35
C GLY A 211 2.25 4.90 -16.35
N LEU A 212 1.20 4.81 -15.52
CA LEU A 212 0.98 5.67 -14.35
C LEU A 212 0.81 4.79 -13.11
N CYS A 213 1.51 5.11 -12.03
CA CYS A 213 1.34 4.45 -10.74
C CYS A 213 1.70 5.36 -9.56
N ASN A 214 1.27 4.99 -8.37
CA ASN A 214 1.81 5.52 -7.13
C ASN A 214 3.06 4.71 -6.75
N LEU A 215 4.21 5.39 -6.62
CA LEU A 215 5.45 4.80 -6.13
C LEU A 215 5.99 5.61 -4.95
N ASP A 216 6.03 4.97 -3.78
CA ASP A 216 6.44 5.58 -2.50
C ASP A 216 5.72 6.90 -2.18
N GLY A 217 4.41 6.97 -2.50
CA GLY A 217 3.56 8.13 -2.26
C GLY A 217 3.57 9.17 -3.39
N ARG A 218 4.45 9.04 -4.37
CA ARG A 218 4.63 9.99 -5.47
C ARG A 218 4.04 9.45 -6.77
N LEU A 219 3.59 10.37 -7.62
CA LEU A 219 3.17 10.00 -8.97
C LEU A 219 4.40 9.56 -9.75
N CYS A 220 4.41 8.30 -10.18
CA CYS A 220 5.38 7.75 -11.11
C CYS A 220 4.76 7.61 -12.50
N ILE A 221 5.51 8.03 -13.51
CA ILE A 221 5.17 7.93 -14.93
C ILE A 221 6.33 7.34 -15.70
N SER A 222 6.02 6.56 -16.73
CA SER A 222 7.01 5.97 -17.63
C SER A 222 6.45 5.82 -19.03
N GLU A 223 7.31 5.77 -20.03
CA GLU A 223 6.94 5.44 -21.40
C GLU A 223 7.67 4.16 -21.84
N LEU A 224 6.92 3.22 -22.40
CA LEU A 224 7.44 2.10 -23.17
C LEU A 224 7.87 2.59 -24.56
N LYS A 225 9.16 2.85 -24.73
CA LYS A 225 9.72 3.35 -26.00
C LYS A 225 9.90 2.20 -27.01
N GLY A 226 10.00 2.57 -28.29
CA GLY A 226 10.13 1.61 -29.40
C GLY A 226 11.46 0.84 -29.44
N ASP A 227 12.47 1.29 -28.71
CA ASP A 227 13.77 0.63 -28.51
C ASP A 227 13.77 -0.41 -27.37
N CYS A 228 12.59 -0.73 -26.82
CA CYS A 228 12.43 -1.64 -25.68
C CYS A 228 13.05 -1.11 -24.37
N GLU A 229 13.34 0.18 -24.28
CA GLU A 229 13.70 0.84 -23.02
C GLU A 229 12.46 1.43 -22.35
N GLN A 230 12.40 1.35 -21.03
CA GLN A 230 11.38 2.01 -20.22
C GLN A 230 12.02 2.74 -19.04
N GLU A 231 11.96 4.07 -19.07
CA GLU A 231 12.47 4.94 -18.01
C GLU A 231 11.33 5.35 -17.07
N PHE A 232 11.57 5.24 -15.77
CA PHE A 232 10.64 5.60 -14.72
C PHE A 232 11.01 6.93 -14.09
N TRP A 233 10.03 7.82 -13.97
CA TRP A 233 10.19 9.17 -13.45
C TRP A 233 9.12 9.45 -12.41
N TRP A 234 9.48 10.09 -11.30
CA TRP A 234 8.50 10.56 -10.33
C TRP A 234 8.38 12.07 -10.29
N ARG A 235 7.20 12.54 -9.88
CA ARG A 235 6.97 13.97 -9.65
C ARG A 235 7.56 14.38 -8.31
N VAL A 236 8.40 15.40 -8.32
CA VAL A 236 8.96 16.04 -7.12
C VAL A 236 7.89 16.94 -6.52
N GLU A 237 7.70 16.85 -5.21
CA GLU A 237 6.76 17.70 -4.48
C GLU A 237 7.09 19.19 -4.65
N GLU A 238 6.06 20.03 -4.59
CA GLU A 238 6.14 21.50 -4.53
C GLU A 238 6.55 22.27 -5.81
N CYS A 239 7.01 21.62 -6.89
CA CYS A 239 7.58 22.38 -8.03
C CYS A 239 7.28 21.91 -9.46
N ASP A 240 6.31 21.01 -9.69
CA ASP A 240 6.00 20.45 -11.04
C ASP A 240 7.22 19.91 -11.78
N LYS A 241 8.25 19.52 -11.04
CA LYS A 241 9.47 18.93 -11.57
C LYS A 241 9.38 17.41 -11.54
N TRP A 242 10.20 16.80 -12.38
CA TRP A 242 10.30 15.35 -12.52
C TRP A 242 11.75 14.93 -12.38
N GLU A 243 11.97 13.81 -11.71
CA GLU A 243 13.28 13.21 -11.49
C GLU A 243 13.28 11.77 -12.00
N PRO A 244 14.35 11.32 -12.66
CA PRO A 244 14.48 9.93 -13.07
C PRO A 244 14.73 9.06 -11.84
N ILE A 245 14.19 7.85 -11.86
CA ILE A 245 14.36 6.87 -10.79
C ILE A 245 15.30 5.75 -11.27
N PHE A 246 14.90 5.04 -12.33
CA PHE A 246 15.65 3.95 -12.95
C PHE A 246 15.15 3.70 -14.38
N SER A 247 15.91 2.92 -15.15
CA SER A 247 15.54 2.45 -16.49
C SER A 247 15.56 0.93 -16.53
N VAL A 248 14.71 0.33 -17.37
CA VAL A 248 14.63 -1.10 -17.58
C VAL A 248 14.78 -1.41 -19.07
N ASP A 249 15.69 -2.34 -19.38
CA ASP A 249 15.78 -2.96 -20.69
C ASP A 249 14.81 -4.15 -20.78
N LEU A 250 13.78 -4.00 -21.61
CA LEU A 250 12.74 -5.01 -21.78
C LEU A 250 13.19 -6.21 -22.60
N ILE A 251 14.27 -6.12 -23.37
CA ILE A 251 14.84 -7.30 -24.03
C ILE A 251 15.29 -8.28 -22.94
N SER A 252 15.94 -7.78 -21.90
CA SER A 252 16.43 -8.57 -20.77
C SER A 252 15.31 -9.05 -19.83
N THR A 253 14.27 -8.24 -19.59
CA THR A 253 13.20 -8.60 -18.63
C THR A 253 12.04 -9.39 -19.22
N SER A 254 11.78 -9.25 -20.52
CA SER A 254 10.63 -9.82 -21.21
C SER A 254 10.42 -11.32 -20.93
N SER A 255 11.51 -12.08 -20.83
CA SER A 255 11.47 -13.52 -20.54
C SER A 255 10.76 -13.86 -19.22
N TRP A 256 10.81 -12.99 -18.21
CA TRP A 256 10.11 -13.15 -16.94
C TRP A 256 8.61 -12.89 -17.03
N PHE A 257 8.16 -12.23 -18.09
CA PHE A 257 6.76 -11.93 -18.37
C PHE A 257 6.21 -12.71 -19.58
N GLY A 258 6.88 -13.79 -19.98
CA GLY A 258 6.44 -14.66 -21.07
C GLY A 258 6.73 -14.14 -22.48
N GLY A 259 7.52 -13.08 -22.63
CA GLY A 259 7.93 -12.52 -23.92
C GLY A 259 7.90 -10.99 -23.96
N ILE A 260 8.23 -10.42 -25.12
CA ILE A 260 8.26 -8.96 -25.31
C ILE A 260 6.85 -8.41 -25.09
N THR A 261 6.73 -7.47 -24.16
CA THR A 261 5.46 -6.84 -23.81
C THR A 261 5.14 -5.67 -24.74
N SER A 262 3.86 -5.47 -25.00
CA SER A 262 3.34 -4.26 -25.66
C SER A 262 2.78 -3.24 -24.68
N GLN A 263 2.84 -3.53 -23.38
CA GLN A 263 2.35 -2.67 -22.30
C GLN A 263 3.49 -2.31 -21.34
N PRO A 264 3.46 -1.12 -20.74
CA PRO A 264 4.49 -0.67 -19.82
C PRO A 264 4.51 -1.53 -18.55
N LEU A 265 5.71 -1.81 -18.04
CA LEU A 265 5.89 -2.35 -16.69
C LEU A 265 5.44 -1.32 -15.65
N THR A 266 4.97 -1.80 -14.50
CA THR A 266 4.52 -0.97 -13.39
C THR A 266 5.29 -1.32 -12.11
N PRO A 267 6.07 -0.38 -11.54
CA PRO A 267 6.72 -0.59 -10.25
C PRO A 267 5.69 -0.54 -9.12
N LEU A 268 5.68 -1.58 -8.29
CA LEU A 268 4.74 -1.70 -7.18
C LEU A 268 5.30 -1.15 -5.87
N ALA A 269 6.58 -1.44 -5.61
CA ALA A 269 7.25 -1.08 -4.37
C ALA A 269 8.77 -1.03 -4.56
N ILE A 270 9.41 -0.12 -3.83
CA ILE A 270 10.87 -0.05 -3.70
C ILE A 270 11.24 -0.54 -2.29
N SER A 271 12.15 -1.50 -2.20
CA SER A 271 12.81 -1.89 -0.96
C SER A 271 14.00 -0.96 -0.72
N LYS A 272 13.96 -0.21 0.39
CA LYS A 272 15.01 0.70 0.83
C LYS A 272 16.21 -0.07 1.39
N ASP A 273 15.97 -1.24 1.96
CA ASP A 273 17.01 -2.05 2.59
C ASP A 273 17.86 -2.82 1.57
N ASN A 274 17.22 -3.37 0.52
CA ASN A 274 17.90 -4.18 -0.50
C ASN A 274 18.14 -3.47 -1.84
N ASN A 275 17.76 -2.19 -1.95
CA ASN A 275 17.89 -1.39 -3.18
C ASN A 275 17.27 -2.06 -4.42
N LYS A 276 16.08 -2.64 -4.25
CA LYS A 276 15.35 -3.35 -5.31
C LYS A 276 13.97 -2.74 -5.55
N VAL A 277 13.45 -2.92 -6.75
CA VAL A 277 12.07 -2.58 -7.11
C VAL A 277 11.34 -3.82 -7.60
N VAL A 278 10.11 -4.00 -7.12
CA VAL A 278 9.23 -5.06 -7.63
C VAL A 278 8.44 -4.51 -8.81
N LEU A 279 8.63 -5.13 -9.97
CA LEU A 279 7.97 -4.81 -11.22
C LEU A 279 6.84 -5.80 -11.49
N SER A 280 5.72 -5.27 -11.96
CA SER A 280 4.57 -6.04 -12.44
C SER A 280 4.29 -5.69 -13.90
N LEU A 281 3.63 -6.61 -14.59
CA LEU A 281 3.03 -6.35 -15.89
C LEU A 281 1.53 -6.66 -15.82
N THR A 282 0.71 -5.78 -16.37
CA THR A 282 -0.74 -5.95 -16.37
C THR A 282 -1.12 -7.30 -17.00
N HIS A 283 -2.06 -8.01 -16.35
CA HIS A 283 -2.53 -9.34 -16.75
C HIS A 283 -1.49 -10.47 -16.70
N GLN A 284 -0.32 -10.25 -16.09
CA GLN A 284 0.66 -11.32 -15.84
C GLN A 284 0.63 -11.77 -14.38
N GLU A 285 0.93 -13.05 -14.16
CA GLU A 285 1.00 -13.68 -12.83
C GLU A 285 2.36 -13.50 -12.15
N ASN A 286 3.37 -13.02 -12.88
CA ASN A 286 4.72 -12.88 -12.35
C ASN A 286 4.97 -11.46 -11.84
N LEU A 287 5.62 -11.38 -10.69
CA LEU A 287 6.28 -10.18 -10.18
C LEU A 287 7.79 -10.41 -10.23
N VAL A 288 8.53 -9.39 -10.63
CA VAL A 288 9.98 -9.47 -10.88
C VAL A 288 10.71 -8.46 -10.01
N ASP A 289 11.69 -8.94 -9.25
CA ASP A 289 12.66 -8.09 -8.57
C ASP A 289 13.68 -7.58 -9.58
N PHE A 290 13.85 -6.27 -9.61
CA PHE A 290 14.92 -5.59 -10.31
C PHE A 290 15.83 -4.88 -9.32
N ASP A 291 17.14 -5.09 -9.48
CA ASP A 291 18.16 -4.40 -8.70
C ASP A 291 18.37 -2.98 -9.24
N LEU A 292 18.31 -1.99 -8.36
CA LEU A 292 18.51 -0.58 -8.71
C LEU A 292 20.00 -0.20 -8.76
N ASP A 293 20.91 -1.11 -8.46
CA ASP A 293 22.34 -0.92 -8.71
C ASP A 293 22.60 -0.79 -10.23
N PRO A 294 23.17 0.32 -10.72
CA PRO A 294 23.45 0.53 -12.15
C PRO A 294 24.36 -0.54 -12.78
N ASP A 295 25.19 -1.22 -11.98
CA ASP A 295 26.08 -2.28 -12.44
C ASP A 295 25.39 -3.67 -12.45
N SER A 296 24.17 -3.76 -11.92
CA SER A 296 23.39 -4.98 -11.80
C SER A 296 22.37 -5.07 -12.93
N THR A 297 22.50 -6.08 -13.79
CA THR A 297 21.48 -6.40 -14.80
C THR A 297 20.61 -7.58 -14.36
N VAL A 298 20.48 -7.76 -13.04
CA VAL A 298 19.93 -8.97 -12.47
C VAL A 298 18.45 -8.81 -12.22
N TYR A 299 17.69 -9.75 -12.78
CA TYR A 299 16.26 -9.88 -12.57
C TYR A 299 15.98 -11.22 -11.91
N HIS A 300 15.08 -11.22 -10.94
CA HIS A 300 14.66 -12.43 -10.25
C HIS A 300 13.14 -12.50 -10.19
N LEU A 301 12.60 -13.71 -10.28
CA LEU A 301 11.19 -13.93 -9.99
C LEU A 301 10.96 -13.67 -8.48
N TYR A 302 10.21 -12.62 -8.17
CA TYR A 302 9.78 -12.30 -6.81
C TYR A 302 8.60 -13.18 -6.40
N TYR A 303 7.60 -13.28 -7.28
CA TYR A 303 6.39 -14.06 -7.04
C TYR A 303 5.85 -14.58 -8.37
N SER A 304 5.26 -15.78 -8.34
CA SER A 304 4.49 -16.34 -9.45
C SER A 304 3.25 -17.02 -8.90
N GLY A 305 2.09 -16.56 -9.34
CA GLY A 305 0.80 -17.08 -8.92
C GLY A 305 -0.35 -16.18 -9.34
N SER A 306 -1.56 -16.71 -9.23
CA SER A 306 -2.75 -15.94 -9.59
C SER A 306 -3.12 -14.97 -8.47
N TYR A 307 -3.21 -13.68 -8.81
CA TYR A 307 -3.72 -12.63 -7.95
C TYR A 307 -4.56 -11.66 -8.79
N GLY A 308 -5.56 -11.03 -8.19
CA GLY A 308 -6.33 -9.98 -8.86
C GLY A 308 -5.59 -8.64 -8.86
N LEU A 309 -4.98 -8.31 -7.71
CA LEU A 309 -4.20 -7.08 -7.53
C LEU A 309 -3.06 -7.32 -6.55
N ALA A 310 -1.89 -6.71 -6.82
CA ALA A 310 -0.81 -6.59 -5.86
C ALA A 310 -0.59 -5.10 -5.54
N VAL A 311 -0.56 -4.75 -4.26
CA VAL A 311 -0.36 -3.36 -3.81
C VAL A 311 0.66 -3.28 -2.67
N PRO A 312 1.44 -2.19 -2.58
CA PRO A 312 2.20 -1.89 -1.38
C PRO A 312 1.25 -1.69 -0.20
N TYR A 313 1.61 -2.26 0.94
CA TYR A 313 0.77 -2.32 2.13
C TYR A 313 1.57 -1.98 3.39
N PHE A 314 1.01 -1.05 4.17
CA PHE A 314 1.47 -0.71 5.50
C PHE A 314 0.38 -1.09 6.52
N PRO A 315 0.66 -2.02 7.46
CA PRO A 315 -0.29 -2.37 8.50
C PRO A 315 -0.73 -1.15 9.31
N SER A 316 -2.05 -0.95 9.42
CA SER A 316 -2.63 0.25 10.02
C SER A 316 -3.55 -0.06 11.19
N LEU A 317 -3.68 0.89 12.12
CA LEU A 317 -4.66 0.86 13.21
C LEU A 317 -6.01 1.50 12.81
N SER A 318 -6.15 1.99 11.57
CA SER A 318 -7.39 2.56 11.05
C SER A 318 -8.57 1.59 11.20
N LEU A 319 -9.77 2.12 11.48
CA LEU A 319 -11.03 1.38 11.73
C LEU A 319 -11.05 0.42 12.94
N SER A 320 -9.97 0.27 13.69
CA SER A 320 -10.01 -0.52 14.95
C SER A 320 -10.89 0.10 16.05
N PHE A 321 -11.41 1.30 15.82
CA PHE A 321 -12.17 2.10 16.79
C PHE A 321 -13.59 2.46 16.32
N SER A 322 -14.01 2.02 15.15
CA SER A 322 -15.40 2.15 14.71
C SER A 322 -16.23 1.06 15.36
N SER A 323 -16.90 1.40 16.47
CA SER A 323 -18.09 0.69 16.90
C SER A 323 -19.20 1.01 15.90
N PHE A 324 -19.54 0.05 15.03
CA PHE A 324 -20.81 0.08 14.29
C PHE A 324 -21.95 -0.38 15.20
#